data_AF-A0A973PJZ2-F1
#
_entry.id   AF-A0A973PJZ2-F1
#
_cell.length_a   1.000
_cell.length_b   1.000
_cell.length_c   1.000
_cell.angle_alpha   90.00
_cell.angle_beta   90.00
_cell.angle_gamma   90.00
#
_symmetry.space_group_name_H-M   'P 1'
#
loop_
_entity.id
_entity.type
_entity.pdbx_description
1 polymer ?
#
loop_
_entity_poly.entity_id
_entity_poly.type
_entity_poly.pdbx_seq_one_letter_code
_entity_poly.pdbx_strand_id
1 'polypeptide(L)'
;ARPLTPPPDGVPEPVRRTLADLHDRLAAARLEDLADGAPVMELLLRFILTHPELDAVLVGSASAAHVRANAEAAAKGPLPKDVYDAVRARLG
;
A
#
# COMPACT_ATOMS: atom_id res chain seq x y z
N ALA A 1 6.34 5.44 7.79
CA ALA A 1 6.04 3.99 7.73
C ALA A 1 7.32 3.22 7.99
N ARG A 2 7.26 2.02 8.59
CA ARG A 2 8.42 1.14 8.70
C ARG A 2 8.95 0.87 7.27
N PRO A 3 10.27 0.91 7.02
CA PRO A 3 10.82 0.40 5.78
C PRO A 3 10.35 -1.04 5.59
N LEU A 4 9.93 -1.38 4.37
CA LEU A 4 9.72 -2.78 4.01
C LEU A 4 11.06 -3.48 4.21
N THR A 5 11.04 -4.49 5.08
CA THR A 5 12.24 -5.27 5.42
C THR A 5 12.25 -6.53 4.57
N PRO A 6 13.43 -7.02 4.17
CA PRO A 6 13.52 -8.26 3.42
C PRO A 6 12.84 -9.40 4.20
N PRO A 7 12.26 -10.39 3.50
CA PRO A 7 11.53 -11.47 4.17
C PRO A 7 12.46 -12.21 5.14
N PRO A 8 11.98 -12.61 6.34
CA PRO A 8 12.82 -13.25 7.33
C PRO A 8 13.37 -14.60 6.85
N ASP A 9 14.54 -15.00 7.36
CA ASP A 9 15.27 -16.20 6.91
C ASP A 9 14.50 -17.52 7.08
N GLY A 10 13.49 -17.54 7.95
CA GLY A 10 12.61 -18.70 8.16
C GLY A 10 11.54 -18.90 7.07
N VAL A 11 11.42 -17.99 6.10
CA VAL A 11 10.47 -18.12 4.99
C VAL A 11 11.08 -19.03 3.91
N PRO A 12 10.34 -20.04 3.40
CA PRO A 12 10.83 -20.90 2.31
C PRO A 12 11.28 -20.09 1.09
N GLU A 13 12.39 -20.48 0.48
CA GLU A 13 13.04 -19.73 -0.60
C GLU A 13 12.11 -19.34 -1.77
N PRO A 14 11.21 -20.21 -2.25
CA PRO A 14 10.27 -19.82 -3.31
C PRO A 14 9.37 -18.65 -2.89
N VAL A 15 8.87 -18.65 -1.65
CA VAL A 15 8.00 -17.60 -1.12
C VAL A 15 8.78 -16.31 -0.89
N ARG A 16 10.00 -16.42 -0.32
CA ARG A 16 10.87 -15.26 -0.09
C ARG A 16 11.23 -14.54 -1.40
N ARG A 17 11.56 -15.28 -2.46
CA ARG A 17 11.83 -14.70 -3.77
C ARG A 17 10.62 -13.96 -4.33
N THR A 18 9.44 -14.57 -4.30
CA THR A 18 8.21 -13.91 -4.76
C THR A 18 7.91 -12.62 -3.99
N LEU A 19 8.08 -12.62 -2.66
CA LEU A 19 7.89 -11.42 -1.86
C LEU A 19 8.90 -10.32 -2.19
N ALA A 20 10.16 -10.68 -2.46
CA ALA A 20 11.18 -9.74 -2.92
C ALA A 20 10.83 -9.15 -4.30
N ASP A 21 10.41 -9.98 -5.26
CA ASP A 21 10.01 -9.50 -6.59
C ASP A 21 8.82 -8.52 -6.52
N LEU A 22 7.84 -8.79 -5.65
CA LEU A 22 6.70 -7.89 -5.42
C LEU A 22 7.16 -6.57 -4.78
N HIS A 23 8.10 -6.64 -3.84
CA HIS A 23 8.70 -5.47 -3.22
C HIS A 23 9.41 -4.59 -4.26
N ASP A 24 10.23 -5.18 -5.12
CA ASP A 24 10.98 -4.47 -6.15
C ASP A 24 10.05 -3.80 -7.18
N ARG A 25 8.96 -4.48 -7.57
CA ARG A 25 7.93 -3.89 -8.45
C ARG A 25 7.25 -2.69 -7.80
N LEU A 26 6.90 -2.79 -6.52
CA LEU A 26 6.26 -1.69 -5.79
C LEU A 26 7.20 -0.49 -5.64
N ALA A 27 8.49 -0.73 -5.36
CA ALA A 27 9.49 0.31 -5.30
C ALA A 27 9.71 0.99 -6.66
N ALA A 28 9.77 0.21 -7.74
CA ALA A 28 9.91 0.72 -9.10
C ALA A 28 8.70 1.57 -9.57
N ALA A 29 7.51 1.37 -8.97
CA ALA A 29 6.31 2.15 -9.26
C ALA A 29 6.36 3.60 -8.73
N ARG A 30 7.33 3.94 -7.87
CA ARG A 30 7.58 5.32 -7.40
C ARG A 30 6.34 6.05 -6.88
N LEU A 31 5.48 5.36 -6.15
CA LEU A 31 4.17 5.87 -5.73
C LEU A 31 4.23 7.10 -4.81
N GLU A 32 5.37 7.34 -4.18
CA GLU A 32 5.65 8.56 -3.43
C GLU A 32 5.43 9.84 -4.24
N ASP A 33 5.68 9.80 -5.56
CA ASP A 33 5.44 10.94 -6.47
C ASP A 33 3.94 11.31 -6.56
N LEU A 34 3.04 10.38 -6.20
CA LEU A 34 1.58 10.54 -6.25
C LEU A 34 0.95 10.77 -4.88
N ALA A 35 1.75 10.70 -3.80
CA ALA A 35 1.22 10.71 -2.44
C ALA A 35 1.00 12.12 -1.87
N ASP A 36 1.37 13.18 -2.59
CA ASP A 36 1.21 14.59 -2.16
C ASP A 36 1.73 14.85 -0.72
N GLY A 37 2.92 14.32 -0.42
CA GLY A 37 3.52 14.41 0.91
C GLY A 37 2.91 13.48 1.98
N ALA A 38 1.82 12.78 1.68
CA ALA A 38 1.29 11.73 2.55
C ALA A 38 2.18 10.47 2.49
N PRO A 39 2.10 9.58 3.50
CA PRO A 39 2.74 8.28 3.43
C PRO A 39 2.17 7.45 2.27
N VAL A 40 3.03 6.72 1.55
CA VAL A 40 2.61 5.78 0.47
C VAL A 40 1.55 4.78 0.96
N MET A 41 1.59 4.41 2.25
CA MET A 41 0.58 3.52 2.84
C MET A 41 -0.83 4.15 2.85
N GLU A 42 -0.94 5.46 3.08
CA GLU A 42 -2.23 6.16 2.98
C GLU A 42 -2.74 6.16 1.53
N LEU A 43 -1.87 6.47 0.56
CA LEU A 43 -2.21 6.45 -0.86
C LEU A 43 -2.73 5.06 -1.28
N LEU A 44 -2.00 4.00 -0.94
CA LEU A 44 -2.37 2.62 -1.28
C LEU A 44 -3.67 2.18 -0.59
N LEU A 45 -3.86 2.53 0.69
CA LEU A 45 -5.09 2.19 1.40
C LEU A 45 -6.31 2.86 0.76
N ARG A 46 -6.20 4.15 0.46
CA ARG A 46 -7.27 4.91 -0.21
C ARG A 46 -7.49 4.44 -1.64
N PHE A 47 -6.45 4.02 -2.36
CA PHE A 47 -6.56 3.39 -3.68
C PHE A 47 -7.42 2.13 -3.62
N ILE A 48 -7.12 1.21 -2.68
CA ILE A 48 -7.90 -0.03 -2.51
C ILE A 48 -9.37 0.31 -2.17
N LEU A 49 -9.59 1.19 -1.19
CA LEU A 49 -10.92 1.61 -0.74
C LEU A 49 -11.74 2.37 -1.80
N THR A 50 -11.11 2.84 -2.88
CA THR A 50 -11.82 3.53 -3.97
C THR A 50 -12.55 2.55 -4.91
N HIS A 51 -12.22 1.25 -4.89
CA HIS A 51 -12.87 0.28 -5.76
C HIS A 51 -14.36 0.11 -5.41
N PRO A 52 -15.30 0.33 -6.36
CA PRO A 52 -16.73 0.37 -6.07
C PRO A 52 -17.37 -0.96 -5.62
N GLU A 53 -16.69 -2.10 -5.82
CA GLU A 53 -17.18 -3.44 -5.48
C GLU A 53 -16.53 -3.97 -4.20
N LEU A 54 -15.77 -3.14 -3.49
CA LEU A 54 -15.06 -3.52 -2.28
C LEU A 54 -15.83 -3.08 -1.04
N ASP A 55 -16.26 -4.04 -0.23
CA ASP A 55 -16.95 -3.76 1.03
C ASP A 55 -16.00 -3.49 2.20
N ALA A 56 -14.84 -4.17 2.24
CA ALA A 56 -13.91 -4.09 3.36
C ALA A 56 -12.46 -4.43 2.99
N VAL A 57 -11.51 -3.90 3.75
CA VAL A 57 -10.07 -4.24 3.68
C VAL A 57 -9.58 -4.74 5.03
N LEU A 58 -8.91 -5.90 5.03
CA LEU A 58 -8.22 -6.41 6.20
C LEU A 58 -6.78 -5.89 6.22
N VAL A 59 -6.45 -5.04 7.20
CA VAL A 59 -5.10 -4.49 7.36
C VAL A 59 -4.44 -5.04 8.61
N GLY A 60 -3.37 -5.81 8.43
CA GLY A 60 -2.52 -6.29 9.53
C GLY A 60 -1.59 -5.18 10.03
N SER A 61 -1.55 -4.97 11.34
CA SER A 61 -0.61 -4.02 11.96
C SER A 61 -0.10 -4.54 13.30
N ALA A 62 1.21 -4.41 13.53
CA ALA A 62 1.84 -4.66 14.82
C ALA A 62 1.88 -3.41 15.74
N SER A 63 1.28 -2.29 15.32
CA SER A 63 1.31 -1.01 16.03
C SER A 63 -0.06 -0.35 16.08
N ALA A 64 -0.50 0.03 17.29
CA ALA A 64 -1.74 0.77 17.49
C ALA A 64 -1.71 2.15 16.80
N ALA A 65 -0.54 2.79 16.71
CA ALA A 65 -0.38 4.05 16.00
C ALA A 65 -0.64 3.89 14.49
N HIS A 66 -0.19 2.80 13.88
CA HIS A 66 -0.50 2.50 12.47
C HIS A 66 -1.99 2.20 12.26
N VAL A 67 -2.64 1.52 13.20
CA VAL A 67 -4.10 1.29 13.12
C VAL A 67 -4.85 2.62 13.08
N ARG A 68 -4.48 3.57 13.95
CA ARG A 68 -5.08 4.92 13.95
C ARG A 68 -4.81 5.66 12.64
N ALA A 69 -3.57 5.67 12.16
CA ALA A 69 -3.22 6.29 10.89
C ALA A 69 -3.99 5.69 9.70
N ASN A 70 -4.21 4.37 9.68
CA ASN A 70 -5.01 3.71 8.65
C ASN A 70 -6.48 4.13 8.73
N ALA A 71 -7.04 4.24 9.94
CA ALA A 71 -8.41 4.72 10.13
C ALA A 71 -8.59 6.18 9.68
N GLU A 72 -7.62 7.05 10.01
CA GLU A 72 -7.60 8.45 9.55
C GLU A 72 -7.49 8.55 8.02
N ALA A 73 -6.64 7.73 7.41
CA ALA A 73 -6.50 7.63 5.96
C ALA A 73 -7.82 7.17 5.29
N ALA A 74 -8.47 6.14 5.82
CA ALA A 74 -9.75 5.65 5.31
C ALA A 74 -10.86 6.72 5.42
N ALA A 75 -10.89 7.48 6.52
CA ALA A 75 -11.87 8.54 6.75
C ALA A 75 -11.75 9.72 5.76
N LYS A 76 -10.59 9.90 5.11
CA LYS A 76 -10.41 10.89 4.02
C LYS A 76 -11.17 10.53 2.75
N GLY A 77 -11.73 9.33 2.67
CA GLY A 77 -12.53 8.87 1.53
C GLY A 77 -11.68 8.53 0.30
N PRO A 78 -12.33 8.34 -0.86
CA PRO A 78 -11.68 7.86 -2.07
C PRO A 78 -10.58 8.82 -2.57
N LEU A 79 -9.70 8.30 -3.42
CA LEU A 79 -8.73 9.14 -4.11
C LEU A 79 -9.41 10.01 -5.19
N PRO A 80 -8.85 11.19 -5.50
CA PRO A 80 -9.16 11.88 -6.74
C PRO A 80 -8.98 10.94 -7.94
N LYS A 81 -9.86 11.06 -8.94
CA LYS A 81 -9.93 10.12 -10.07
C LYS A 81 -8.61 10.02 -10.83
N ASP A 82 -7.97 11.15 -11.08
CA ASP A 82 -6.67 11.26 -11.75
C ASP A 82 -5.56 10.55 -10.97
N VAL A 83 -5.53 10.69 -9.65
CA VAL A 83 -4.58 9.99 -8.78
C VAL A 83 -4.85 8.48 -8.79
N TYR A 84 -6.12 8.07 -8.67
CA TYR A 84 -6.51 6.65 -8.73
C TYR A 84 -6.06 6.00 -10.06
N ASP A 85 -6.36 6.64 -11.19
CA ASP A 85 -6.00 6.14 -12.51
C ASP A 85 -4.47 6.07 -12.68
N ALA A 86 -3.73 7.05 -12.16
CA ALA A 86 -2.27 7.05 -12.18
C ALA A 86 -1.68 5.92 -11.33
N VAL A 87 -2.20 5.66 -10.12
CA VAL A 87 -1.77 4.53 -9.29
C VAL A 87 -2.05 3.21 -10.01
N ARG A 88 -3.25 3.04 -10.59
CA ARG A 88 -3.61 1.84 -11.36
C ARG A 88 -2.64 1.60 -12.51
N ALA A 89 -2.34 2.64 -13.29
CA ALA A 89 -1.44 2.54 -14.43
C ALA A 89 0.00 2.14 -14.05
N ARG A 90 0.48 2.53 -12.85
CA ARG A 90 1.82 2.19 -12.38
C ARG A 90 1.92 0.79 -11.77
N LEU A 91 0.81 0.27 -11.24
CA LEU A 91 0.78 -1.05 -10.60
C LEU A 91 0.52 -2.20 -11.58
N GLY A 92 0.00 -1.92 -12.78
CA GLY A 92 -0.17 -2.89 -13.86
C GLY A 92 -1.46 -3.68 -13.77
#